data_AF-A0A662C9G6-F1
#
_entry.id   AF-A0A662C9G6-F1
#
_cell.length_a   1.000
_cell.length_b   1.000
_cell.length_c   1.000
_cell.angle_alpha   90.00
_cell.angle_beta   90.00
_cell.angle_gamma   90.00
#
_symmetry.space_group_name_H-M   'P 1'
#
loop_
_entity.id
_entity.type
_entity.pdbx_description
1 polymer ?
#
loop_
_entity_poly.entity_id
_entity_poly.type
_entity_poly.pdbx_seq_one_letter_code
_entity_poly.pdbx_strand_id
1 'polypeptide(L)' 'MVKLQSRIPEGPLAEKWSNYKSNQNLVNPANKRKLDVIVIGTGLAGAAAAASMAEMGFKVKS' A
#
# COMPACT_ATOMS: atom_id res chain seq x y z
N MET A 1 0.06 12.38 -27.37
CA MET A 1 -0.97 11.77 -26.50
C MET A 1 -0.26 10.96 -25.42
N VAL A 2 -0.47 11.26 -24.14
CA VAL A 2 0.18 10.52 -23.04
C VAL A 2 -0.52 9.17 -22.88
N LYS A 3 0.22 8.07 -23.00
CA LYS A 3 -0.31 6.71 -22.80
C LYS A 3 -0.35 6.41 -21.30
N LEU A 4 -1.55 6.33 -20.73
CA LEU A 4 -1.74 5.96 -19.33
C LEU A 4 -1.42 4.47 -19.14
N GLN A 5 -0.51 4.18 -18.20
CA GLN A 5 -0.10 2.82 -17.83
C GLN A 5 -0.89 2.41 -16.59
N SER A 6 -1.97 1.65 -16.78
CA SER A 6 -2.90 1.27 -15.71
C SER A 6 -2.38 0.16 -14.78
N ARG A 7 -1.31 -0.56 -15.15
CA ARG A 7 -0.69 -1.65 -14.36
C ARG A 7 -1.71 -2.64 -13.80
N ILE A 8 -2.70 -3.00 -14.62
CA ILE A 8 -3.78 -3.91 -14.25
C ILE A 8 -3.18 -5.32 -14.05
N PRO A 9 -3.52 -6.03 -12.95
CA PRO A 9 -3.02 -7.38 -12.73
C PRO A 9 -3.47 -8.37 -13.82
N GLU A 10 -2.75 -9.46 -14.01
CA GLU A 10 -3.05 -10.46 -15.04
C GLU A 10 -4.16 -11.44 -14.60
N GLY A 11 -4.63 -12.27 -15.53
CA GLY A 11 -5.63 -13.32 -15.28
C GLY A 11 -7.10 -12.92 -15.47
N PRO A 12 -8.03 -13.87 -15.23
CA PRO A 12 -9.47 -13.69 -15.39
C PRO A 12 -10.02 -12.55 -14.53
N LEU A 13 -11.01 -11.81 -15.03
CA LEU A 13 -11.55 -10.61 -14.36
C LEU A 13 -12.01 -10.90 -12.93
N ALA A 14 -12.69 -12.02 -12.71
CA ALA A 14 -13.22 -12.40 -11.40
C ALA A 14 -12.13 -12.67 -10.35
N GLU A 15 -10.94 -13.12 -10.77
CA GLU A 15 -9.87 -13.55 -9.87
C GLU A 15 -8.69 -12.58 -9.81
N LYS A 16 -8.64 -11.63 -10.75
CA LYS A 16 -7.51 -10.72 -11.00
C LYS A 16 -6.90 -10.11 -9.73
N TRP A 17 -7.73 -9.53 -8.87
CA TRP A 17 -7.28 -8.89 -7.64
C TRP A 17 -6.96 -9.87 -6.51
N SER A 18 -7.71 -10.96 -6.42
CA SER A 18 -7.43 -12.05 -5.48
C SER A 18 -6.08 -12.68 -5.78
N ASN A 19 -5.82 -13.00 -7.05
CA ASN A 19 -4.55 -13.57 -7.52
C ASN A 19 -3.39 -12.59 -7.30
N TYR A 20 -3.57 -11.30 -7.62
CA TYR A 20 -2.57 -10.28 -7.32
C TYR A 20 -2.21 -10.28 -5.83
N LYS A 21 -3.21 -10.16 -4.96
CA LYS A 21 -3.03 -10.07 -3.50
C LYS A 21 -2.33 -11.31 -2.93
N SER A 22 -2.71 -12.50 -3.39
CA SER A 22 -2.10 -13.76 -2.94
C SER A 22 -0.63 -13.93 -3.36
N ASN A 23 -0.23 -13.32 -4.47
CA ASN A 23 1.14 -13.40 -5.00
C ASN A 23 1.98 -12.14 -4.71
N GLN A 24 1.45 -11.16 -3.97
CA GLN A 24 2.23 -9.98 -3.60
C GLN A 24 3.33 -10.30 -2.60
N ASN A 25 4.45 -9.62 -2.73
CA ASN A 25 5.54 -9.71 -1.77
C ASN A 25 5.08 -9.20 -0.40
N LEU A 26 5.27 -10.01 0.63
CA LEU A 26 5.00 -9.59 2.00
C LEU A 26 6.04 -8.56 2.45
N VAL A 27 5.58 -7.62 3.27
CA VAL A 27 6.46 -6.64 3.90
C VAL A 27 7.18 -7.30 5.07
N ASN A 28 8.50 -7.42 4.97
CA ASN A 28 9.32 -7.89 6.08
C ASN A 28 9.85 -6.71 6.93
N PRO A 29 10.25 -6.95 8.19
CA PRO A 29 10.77 -5.90 9.06
C PRO A 29 12.01 -5.18 8.53
N ALA A 30 12.84 -5.85 7.72
CA ALA A 30 14.06 -5.28 7.17
C ALA A 30 13.81 -4.21 6.09
N ASN A 31 12.69 -4.31 5.35
CA ASN A 31 12.42 -3.46 4.19
C ASN A 31 11.26 -2.47 4.40
N LYS A 32 10.53 -2.52 5.52
CA LYS A 32 9.37 -1.62 5.77
C LYS A 32 9.67 -0.13 5.65
N ARG A 33 10.90 0.30 5.97
CA ARG A 33 11.39 1.69 5.82
C ARG A 33 11.48 2.17 4.36
N LYS A 34 11.54 1.24 3.40
CA LYS A 34 11.59 1.56 1.97
C LYS A 34 10.20 1.88 1.39
N LEU A 35 9.14 1.61 2.14
CA LEU A 35 7.76 1.84 1.71
C LEU A 35 7.27 3.20 2.22
N ASP A 36 6.80 4.02 1.28
CA ASP A 36 6.05 5.23 1.60
C ASP A 36 4.58 4.84 1.84
N VAL A 37 4.04 5.20 3.00
CA VAL A 37 2.63 4.99 3.36
C VAL A 37 1.92 6.34 3.34
N ILE A 38 0.87 6.47 2.53
CA ILE A 38 0.06 7.68 2.47
C ILE A 38 -1.24 7.43 3.24
N VAL A 39 -1.48 8.22 4.28
CA VAL A 39 -2.73 8.17 5.06
C VAL A 39 -3.64 9.29 4.58
N ILE A 40 -4.79 8.92 4.00
CA ILE A 40 -5.77 9.90 3.54
C ILE A 40 -6.89 9.98 4.59
N GLY A 41 -7.03 11.15 5.20
CA GLY A 41 -8.02 11.45 6.24
C GLY A 41 -7.37 11.85 7.56
N THR A 42 -7.79 12.99 8.12
CA THR A 42 -7.19 13.63 9.31
C THR A 42 -8.03 13.48 10.59
N GLY A 43 -9.01 12.58 10.58
CA GLY A 43 -9.79 12.24 11.77
C GLY A 43 -9.01 11.37 12.77
N LEU A 44 -9.67 11.00 13.86
CA LEU A 44 -9.08 10.18 14.94
C LEU A 44 -8.45 8.87 14.41
N ALA A 45 -9.14 8.18 13.51
CA ALA A 45 -8.64 6.95 12.91
C ALA A 45 -7.41 7.19 12.03
N GLY A 46 -7.39 8.27 11.26
CA GLY A 46 -6.26 8.64 10.40
C GLY A 46 -5.02 8.97 11.21
N ALA A 47 -5.17 9.79 12.25
CA ALA A 47 -4.09 10.13 13.17
C ALA A 47 -3.53 8.89 13.89
N ALA A 48 -4.40 8.02 14.41
CA ALA A 48 -3.98 6.79 15.09
C ALA A 48 -3.26 5.82 14.14
N ALA A 49 -3.75 5.67 12.91
CA ALA A 49 -3.10 4.84 11.89
C ALA A 49 -1.73 5.39 11.49
N ALA A 50 -1.63 6.71 11.26
CA ALA A 50 -0.37 7.37 10.91
C ALA A 50 0.67 7.21 12.03
N ALA A 51 0.28 7.45 13.28
CA ALA A 51 1.16 7.29 14.44
C ALA A 51 1.65 5.85 14.59
N SER A 52 0.74 4.87 14.57
CA SER A 52 1.08 3.44 14.72
C SER A 52 2.04 2.96 13.61
N MET A 53 1.80 3.38 12.36
CA MET A 53 2.67 3.03 11.24
C MET A 53 4.04 3.71 11.33
N ALA A 54 4.09 4.96 11.78
CA ALA A 54 5.35 5.66 12.00
C ALA A 54 6.17 5.02 13.14
N GLU A 55 5.54 4.62 14.24
CA GLU A 55 6.18 3.89 15.34
C GLU A 55 6.75 2.54 14.88
N MET A 56 6.04 1.84 14.00
CA MET A 56 6.56 0.64 13.36
C MET A 56 7.74 0.91 12.41
N GLY A 57 8.03 2.17 12.08
CA GLY A 57 9.16 2.58 11.25
C GLY A 57 8.85 2.67 9.75
N PHE A 58 7.58 2.79 9.35
CA PHE A 58 7.22 3.14 7.98
C PHE A 58 7.44 4.63 7.71
N LYS A 59 7.64 5.00 6.44
CA LYS A 59 7.71 6.40 6.04
C LYS A 59 6.30 6.92 5.73
N VAL A 60 5.66 7.48 6.74
CA VAL A 60 4.28 7.96 6.63
C VAL A 60 4.24 9.38 6.05
N LYS A 61 3.30 9.61 5.13
CA LYS A 61 2.89 10.91 4.59
C LYS A 61 1.39 11.07 4.84
N SER A 62 0.99 12.21 5.35
CA SER A 62 -0.39 12.53 5.74
C SER A 62 -0.83 13.81 5.07
#